data_AF-A0A679IJ98-F1
#
_entry.id   AF-A0A679IJ98-F1
#
_cell.length_a   1.000
_cell.length_b   1.000
_cell.length_c   1.000
_cell.angle_alpha   90.00
_cell.angle_beta   90.00
_cell.angle_gamma   90.00
#
_symmetry.space_group_name_H-M   'P 1'
#
loop_
_entity.id
_entity.type
_entity.pdbx_description
1 polymer ?
#
loop_
_entity_poly.entity_id
_entity_poly.type
_entity_poly.pdbx_seq_one_letter_code
_entity_poly.pdbx_strand_id
1 'polypeptide(L)'
;MKAVITSEEFYTEGGCNACQPFTMATYDVTFEDGTTKSLEELDIPSLIMALAQKNHWEQSYEEDDFDDVLIYQKADTKIAVKETPRKVTFQTKAEKQTFDKQNCDLTTVFTQVNTIATTLFHIEATDFEVRPLEK
;
A
#
# COMPACT_ATOMS: atom_id res chain seq x y z
N MET A 1 -6.20 -11.34 10.42
CA MET A 1 -7.08 -10.16 10.59
C MET A 1 -7.98 -9.93 9.38
N LYS A 2 -9.08 -9.19 9.53
CA LYS A 2 -9.95 -8.77 8.41
C LYS A 2 -9.81 -7.28 8.08
N ALA A 3 -9.97 -6.93 6.81
CA ALA A 3 -10.02 -5.55 6.35
C ALA A 3 -11.02 -5.38 5.19
N VAL A 4 -11.85 -4.34 5.26
CA VAL A 4 -12.78 -3.96 4.21
C VAL A 4 -12.25 -2.72 3.50
N ILE A 5 -12.11 -2.81 2.18
CA ILE A 5 -11.72 -1.72 1.31
C ILE A 5 -12.97 -1.16 0.65
N THR A 6 -13.24 0.12 0.88
CA THR A 6 -14.32 0.85 0.22
C THR A 6 -13.76 1.80 -0.82
N SER A 7 -14.41 1.89 -1.98
CA SER A 7 -14.04 2.82 -3.04
C SER A 7 -15.15 3.83 -3.33
N GLU A 8 -14.78 5.10 -3.46
CA GLU A 8 -15.67 6.16 -3.95
C GLU A 8 -15.14 6.69 -5.29
N GLU A 9 -15.92 6.47 -6.35
CA GLU A 9 -15.64 7.00 -7.68
C GLU A 9 -16.25 8.40 -7.84
N PHE A 10 -15.46 9.34 -8.34
CA PHE A 10 -15.90 10.67 -8.69
C PHE A 10 -15.36 11.12 -10.04
N TYR A 11 -16.16 11.94 -10.72
CA TYR A 11 -15.79 12.54 -11.99
C TYR A 11 -15.11 13.87 -11.74
N THR A 12 -13.92 14.04 -12.31
CA THR A 12 -13.23 15.33 -12.32
C THR A 12 -13.15 15.87 -13.74
N GLU A 13 -13.49 17.14 -13.90
CA GLU A 13 -13.31 17.87 -15.16
C GLU A 13 -11.87 18.36 -15.22
N GLY A 14 -11.14 18.01 -16.29
CA GLY A 14 -9.77 18.48 -16.47
C GLY A 14 -9.74 20.01 -16.54
N GLY A 15 -8.85 20.64 -15.77
CA GLY A 15 -8.76 22.12 -15.63
C GLY A 15 -8.36 22.89 -16.90
N CYS A 16 -8.33 22.24 -18.06
CA CYS A 16 -8.12 22.83 -19.37
C CYS A 16 -9.25 22.40 -20.30
N ASN A 17 -9.76 23.30 -21.12
CA ASN A 17 -10.86 23.06 -22.08
C ASN A 17 -10.61 21.95 -23.12
N ALA A 18 -9.41 21.37 -23.16
CA ALA A 18 -9.02 20.26 -24.02
C ALA A 18 -8.96 18.90 -23.29
N CYS A 19 -9.05 18.87 -21.97
CA CYS A 19 -8.98 17.64 -21.18
C CYS A 19 -10.38 17.01 -21.06
N GLN A 20 -10.50 15.75 -21.47
CA GLN A 20 -11.72 14.99 -21.21
C GLN A 20 -11.89 14.77 -19.69
N PRO A 21 -13.14 14.71 -19.19
CA PRO A 21 -13.39 14.24 -17.84
C PRO A 21 -12.77 12.86 -17.64
N PHE A 22 -12.17 12.64 -16.48
CA PHE A 22 -11.63 11.33 -16.10
C PHE A 22 -12.19 10.91 -14.75
N THR A 23 -12.33 9.60 -14.57
CA THR A 23 -12.79 9.01 -13.31
C THR A 23 -11.61 8.87 -12.38
N MET A 24 -11.76 9.36 -11.16
CA MET A 24 -10.86 9.07 -10.05
C MET A 24 -11.60 8.23 -9.02
N ALA A 25 -10.85 7.41 -8.29
CA ALA A 25 -11.37 6.70 -7.14
C ALA A 25 -10.52 7.07 -5.93
N THR A 26 -11.19 7.27 -4.79
CA THR A 26 -10.55 7.26 -3.48
C THR A 26 -10.84 5.92 -2.81
N TYR A 27 -9.90 5.47 -1.99
CA TYR A 27 -10.00 4.18 -1.33
C TYR A 27 -9.75 4.35 0.16
N ASP A 28 -10.57 3.70 0.98
CA ASP A 28 -10.36 3.59 2.42
C ASP A 28 -10.30 2.12 2.81
N VAL A 29 -9.33 1.74 3.64
CA VAL A 29 -9.27 0.43 4.28
C VAL A 29 -9.69 0.55 5.75
N THR A 30 -10.74 -0.17 6.12
CA THR A 30 -11.24 -0.27 7.48
C THR A 30 -10.91 -1.64 8.05
N PHE A 31 -10.19 -1.66 9.15
CA PHE A 31 -9.77 -2.87 9.84
C PHE A 31 -10.79 -3.35 10.87
N GLU A 32 -10.68 -4.61 11.31
CA GLU A 32 -11.60 -5.23 12.28
C GLU A 32 -11.74 -4.51 13.63
N ASP A 33 -10.74 -3.70 14.03
CA ASP A 33 -10.78 -2.87 15.24
C ASP A 33 -11.46 -1.51 15.03
N GLY A 34 -12.00 -1.26 13.84
CA GLY A 34 -12.64 -0.01 13.45
C GLY A 34 -11.68 1.09 13.01
N THR A 35 -10.36 0.83 12.99
CA THR A 35 -9.39 1.80 12.45
C THR A 35 -9.55 1.91 10.94
N THR A 36 -9.66 3.12 10.42
CA THR A 36 -9.73 3.39 8.98
C THR A 36 -8.48 4.17 8.52
N LYS A 37 -7.97 3.81 7.34
CA LYS A 37 -6.84 4.46 6.68
C LYS A 37 -7.17 4.71 5.22
N SER A 38 -6.93 5.92 4.73
CA SER A 38 -7.04 6.23 3.31
C SER A 38 -5.85 5.66 2.54
N LEU A 39 -6.14 5.11 1.37
CA LEU A 39 -5.16 4.59 0.42
C LEU A 39 -5.12 5.53 -0.79
N GLU A 40 -3.91 5.77 -1.29
CA GLU A 40 -3.71 6.54 -2.52
C GLU A 40 -4.17 5.72 -3.73
N GLU A 41 -3.73 4.46 -3.80
CA GLU A 41 -4.15 3.49 -4.82
C GLU A 41 -4.42 2.11 -4.20
N LEU A 42 -5.07 1.21 -4.96
CA LEU A 42 -5.17 -0.20 -4.60
C LEU A 42 -3.95 -0.98 -5.09
N ASP A 43 -2.79 -0.62 -4.54
CA ASP A 43 -1.50 -1.21 -4.89
C ASP A 43 -0.76 -1.74 -3.65
N ILE A 44 0.36 -2.42 -3.91
CA ILE A 44 1.17 -3.05 -2.85
C ILE A 44 1.74 -2.00 -1.88
N PRO A 45 2.41 -0.91 -2.32
CA PRO A 45 2.89 0.14 -1.43
C PRO A 45 1.81 0.72 -0.51
N SER A 46 0.64 1.11 -1.05
CA SER A 46 -0.42 1.75 -0.28
C SER A 46 -0.96 0.81 0.81
N LEU A 47 -1.20 -0.45 0.46
CA LEU A 47 -1.72 -1.45 1.41
C LEU A 47 -0.69 -1.80 2.50
N ILE A 48 0.59 -1.96 2.14
CA ILE A 48 1.65 -2.20 3.11
C ILE A 48 1.81 -1.01 4.05
N MET A 49 1.75 0.22 3.54
CA MET A 49 1.79 1.41 4.37
C MET A 49 0.65 1.44 5.39
N ALA A 50 -0.59 1.16 4.97
CA ALA A 50 -1.73 1.11 5.88
C ALA A 50 -1.58 0.02 6.97
N LEU A 51 -1.12 -1.18 6.59
CA LEU A 51 -0.84 -2.26 7.53
C LEU A 51 0.29 -1.90 8.50
N ALA A 52 1.38 -1.32 8.01
CA ALA A 52 2.51 -0.89 8.81
C ALA A 52 2.08 0.16 9.85
N GLN A 53 1.33 1.18 9.43
CA GLN A 53 0.78 2.20 10.34
C GLN A 53 -0.15 1.61 11.40
N LYS A 54 -1.08 0.73 11.00
CA LYS A 54 -1.96 0.02 11.95
C LYS A 54 -1.14 -0.73 13.00
N ASN A 55 -0.06 -1.37 12.56
CA ASN A 55 0.79 -2.18 13.42
C ASN A 55 1.92 -1.38 14.08
N HIS A 56 1.81 -0.04 14.15
CA HIS A 56 2.75 0.85 14.83
C HIS A 56 4.20 0.72 14.34
N TRP A 57 4.39 0.52 13.04
CA TRP A 57 5.70 0.69 12.42
C TRP A 57 5.98 2.17 12.21
N GLU A 58 7.18 2.58 12.57
CA GLU A 58 7.67 3.94 12.32
C GLU A 58 8.11 4.06 10.86
N GLN A 59 7.85 5.23 10.27
CA GLN A 59 8.26 5.56 8.91
C GLN A 59 9.25 6.72 8.96
N SER A 60 10.36 6.55 8.26
CA SER A 60 11.36 7.59 8.07
C SER A 60 11.93 7.51 6.67
N TYR A 61 12.64 8.56 6.26
CA TYR A 61 13.44 8.56 5.05
C TYR A 61 14.90 8.60 5.45
N GLU A 62 15.71 7.81 4.76
CA GLU A 62 17.17 7.85 4.88
C GLU A 62 17.79 8.08 3.52
N GLU A 63 18.83 8.91 3.48
CA GLU A 63 19.62 9.12 2.26
C GLU A 63 20.36 7.82 1.90
N ASP A 64 20.12 7.34 0.67
CA ASP A 64 20.97 6.37 -0.02
C ASP A 64 21.75 7.09 -1.12
N ASP A 65 22.79 6.45 -1.67
CA ASP A 65 23.79 7.09 -2.56
C ASP A 65 23.21 7.94 -3.73
N PHE A 66 21.94 7.73 -4.10
CA PHE A 66 21.28 8.40 -5.23
C PHE A 66 19.86 8.90 -4.95
N ASP A 67 19.24 8.56 -3.81
CA ASP A 67 17.83 8.91 -3.54
C ASP A 67 17.47 8.73 -2.06
N ASP A 68 16.39 9.38 -1.63
CA ASP A 68 15.77 9.13 -0.32
C ASP A 68 15.02 7.80 -0.34
N VAL A 69 15.36 6.91 0.60
CA VAL A 69 14.76 5.58 0.72
C VAL A 69 13.79 5.57 1.89
N LEU A 70 12.56 5.12 1.65
CA LEU A 70 11.57 4.92 2.70
C LEU A 70 12.01 3.75 3.58
N ILE A 71 12.03 3.98 4.89
CA ILE A 71 12.37 3.00 5.91
C ILE A 71 11.14 2.75 6.78
N TYR A 72 10.80 1.47 6.95
CA TYR A 72 9.93 1.01 8.02
C TYR A 72 10.79 0.44 9.15
N GLN A 73 10.55 0.90 10.37
CA GLN A 73 11.26 0.42 11.55
C GLN A 73 10.31 0.04 12.69
N LYS A 74 10.59 -1.11 13.30
CA LYS A 74 9.93 -1.55 14.53
C LYS A 74 10.87 -2.44 15.34
N ALA A 75 11.16 -2.03 16.57
CA ALA A 75 12.19 -2.64 17.40
C ALA A 75 13.51 -2.80 16.61
N ASP A 76 14.07 -4.01 16.53
CA ASP A 76 15.31 -4.29 15.82
C ASP A 76 15.14 -4.59 14.32
N THR A 77 13.90 -4.55 13.81
CA THR A 77 13.62 -4.82 12.40
C THR A 77 13.57 -3.53 11.60
N LYS A 78 14.33 -3.50 10.51
CA LYS A 78 14.40 -2.39 9.56
C LYS A 78 14.15 -2.93 8.15
N ILE A 79 13.21 -2.31 7.45
CA ILE A 79 12.84 -2.66 6.08
C ILE A 79 13.00 -1.41 5.22
N ALA A 80 13.89 -1.49 4.24
CA ALA A 80 14.05 -0.45 3.23
C ALA A 80 13.12 -0.71 2.04
N VAL A 81 12.44 0.34 1.57
CA VAL A 81 11.55 0.30 0.42
C VAL A 81 12.12 1.16 -0.69
N LYS A 82 12.49 0.50 -1.79
CA LYS A 82 13.02 1.15 -2.98
C LYS A 82 12.02 1.02 -4.12
N GLU A 83 11.69 2.16 -4.70
CA GLU A 83 10.75 2.23 -5.79
C GLU A 83 11.42 2.63 -7.09
N THR A 84 10.94 2.06 -8.17
CA THR A 84 11.19 2.48 -9.54
C THR A 84 9.84 2.72 -10.20
N PRO A 85 9.77 3.33 -11.39
CA PRO A 85 8.50 3.58 -12.07
C PRO A 85 7.64 2.32 -12.31
N ARG A 86 8.23 1.11 -12.28
CA ARG A 86 7.51 -0.15 -12.53
C ARG A 86 7.53 -1.13 -11.37
N LYS A 87 8.47 -0.99 -10.44
CA LYS A 87 8.70 -2.00 -9.40
C LYS A 87 8.87 -1.39 -8.03
N VAL A 88 8.40 -2.09 -7.03
CA VAL A 88 8.66 -1.83 -5.62
C VAL A 88 9.49 -2.97 -5.05
N THR A 89 10.47 -2.64 -4.22
CA THR A 89 11.34 -3.60 -3.55
C THR A 89 11.30 -3.37 -2.05
N PHE A 90 10.99 -4.40 -1.28
CA PHE A 90 11.10 -4.42 0.17
C PHE A 90 12.33 -5.24 0.55
N GLN A 91 13.20 -4.68 1.39
CA GLN A 91 14.48 -5.30 1.72
C GLN A 91 14.82 -5.18 3.20
N THR A 92 15.14 -6.32 3.82
CA THR A 92 15.81 -6.41 5.12
C THR A 92 17.29 -6.73 4.92
N LYS A 93 18.04 -6.97 6.00
CA LYS A 93 19.42 -7.48 5.91
C LYS A 93 19.49 -8.91 5.37
N ALA A 94 18.44 -9.71 5.54
CA ALA A 94 18.44 -11.13 5.20
C ALA A 94 17.66 -11.45 3.93
N GLU A 95 16.65 -10.65 3.60
CA GLU A 95 15.68 -10.97 2.56
C GLU A 95 15.36 -9.74 1.69
N LYS A 96 15.10 -10.00 0.42
CA LYS A 96 14.69 -9.00 -0.56
C LYS A 96 13.55 -9.55 -1.40
N GLN A 97 12.47 -8.79 -1.50
CA GLN A 97 11.31 -9.13 -2.33
C GLN A 97 11.00 -7.96 -3.26
N THR A 98 10.82 -8.24 -4.56
CA THR A 98 10.56 -7.24 -5.60
C THR A 98 9.31 -7.60 -6.38
N PHE A 99 8.43 -6.63 -6.57
CA PHE A 99 7.13 -6.78 -7.21
C PHE A 99 6.91 -5.69 -8.25
N ASP A 100 6.05 -5.93 -9.23
CA ASP A 100 5.59 -4.89 -10.15
C ASP A 100 4.55 -4.01 -9.43
N LYS A 101 4.65 -2.68 -9.56
CA LYS A 101 3.75 -1.72 -8.91
C LYS A 101 2.32 -1.79 -9.48
N GLN A 102 2.21 -1.98 -10.79
CA GLN A 102 0.93 -2.09 -11.46
C GLN A 102 0.58 -3.56 -11.69
N ASN A 103 -0.47 -4.01 -11.01
CA ASN A 103 -1.09 -5.30 -11.26
C ASN A 103 -2.61 -5.14 -11.29
N CYS A 104 -3.22 -5.49 -12.42
CA CYS A 104 -4.68 -5.37 -12.61
C CYS A 104 -5.46 -6.48 -11.89
N ASP A 105 -4.79 -7.51 -11.37
CA ASP A 105 -5.42 -8.57 -10.59
C ASP A 105 -5.23 -8.33 -9.08
N LEU A 106 -6.29 -7.84 -8.44
CA LEU A 106 -6.34 -7.59 -7.00
C LEU A 106 -6.08 -8.85 -6.17
N THR A 107 -6.43 -10.04 -6.67
CA THR A 107 -6.15 -11.30 -5.96
C THR A 107 -4.64 -11.51 -5.81
N THR A 108 -3.90 -11.22 -6.88
CA THR A 108 -2.44 -11.27 -6.88
C THR A 108 -1.87 -10.18 -5.98
N VAL A 109 -2.39 -8.94 -6.03
CA VAL A 109 -1.97 -7.85 -5.15
C VAL A 109 -2.12 -8.24 -3.68
N PHE A 110 -3.29 -8.73 -3.26
CA PHE A 110 -3.55 -9.12 -1.87
C PHE A 110 -2.66 -10.29 -1.42
N THR A 111 -2.41 -11.25 -2.31
CA THR A 111 -1.50 -12.37 -2.03
C THR A 111 -0.06 -11.87 -1.79
N GLN A 112 0.40 -10.92 -2.62
CA GLN A 112 1.73 -10.34 -2.48
C GLN A 112 1.86 -9.46 -1.23
N VAL A 113 0.84 -8.64 -0.94
CA VAL A 113 0.76 -7.86 0.30
C VAL A 113 0.83 -8.77 1.52
N ASN A 114 0.06 -9.86 1.55
CA ASN A 114 0.10 -10.83 2.65
C ASN A 114 1.46 -11.54 2.75
N THR A 115 2.10 -11.83 1.63
CA THR A 115 3.46 -12.40 1.62
C THR A 115 4.44 -11.45 2.29
N ILE A 116 4.48 -10.18 1.86
CA ILE A 116 5.38 -9.15 2.43
C ILE A 116 5.06 -8.92 3.92
N ALA A 117 3.79 -8.77 4.26
CA ALA A 117 3.33 -8.50 5.62
C ALA A 117 3.74 -9.61 6.59
N THR A 118 3.56 -10.87 6.19
CA THR A 118 3.87 -12.03 7.05
C THR A 118 5.37 -12.29 7.15
N THR A 119 6.11 -12.16 6.05
CA THR A 119 7.53 -12.54 5.99
C THR A 119 8.48 -11.45 6.48
N LEU A 120 8.24 -10.19 6.10
CA LEU A 120 9.14 -9.08 6.43
C LEU A 120 8.65 -8.31 7.65
N PHE A 121 7.35 -8.00 7.70
CA PHE A 121 6.76 -7.20 8.77
C PHE A 121 6.27 -8.04 9.97
N HIS A 122 6.25 -9.37 9.84
CA HIS A 122 5.72 -10.28 10.87
C HIS A 122 4.30 -9.90 11.34
N ILE A 123 3.50 -9.35 10.41
CA ILE A 123 2.09 -9.01 10.61
C ILE A 123 1.27 -10.23 10.15
N GLU A 124 0.21 -10.55 10.87
CA GLU A 124 -0.71 -11.60 10.48
C GLU A 124 -1.35 -11.34 9.10
N ALA A 125 -1.66 -12.39 8.36
CA ALA A 125 -2.31 -12.26 7.06
C ALA A 125 -3.66 -11.54 7.20
N THR A 126 -3.94 -10.67 6.23
CA THR A 126 -5.18 -9.91 6.13
C THR A 126 -6.09 -10.51 5.07
N ASP A 127 -7.32 -10.81 5.47
CA ASP A 127 -8.41 -11.14 4.55
C ASP A 127 -9.03 -9.83 4.06
N PHE A 128 -8.69 -9.45 2.82
CA PHE A 128 -9.14 -8.22 2.19
C PHE A 128 -10.44 -8.45 1.45
N GLU A 129 -11.43 -7.62 1.74
CA GLU A 129 -12.70 -7.60 1.03
C GLU A 129 -12.92 -6.23 0.39
N VAL A 130 -13.18 -6.19 -0.91
CA VAL A 130 -13.48 -4.95 -1.64
C VAL A 130 -14.99 -4.80 -1.80
N ARG A 131 -15.53 -3.66 -1.41
CA ARG A 131 -16.94 -3.31 -1.60
C ARG A 131 -17.10 -1.86 -2.08
N PRO A 132 -18.09 -1.55 -2.92
CA PRO A 132 -18.42 -0.16 -3.23
C PRO A 132 -18.89 0.56 -1.97
N LEU A 133 -18.64 1.87 -1.87
CA LEU A 133 -19.20 2.69 -0.79
C LEU A 133 -20.73 2.72 -0.96
N GLU A 134 -21.48 2.16 0.00
CA GLU A 134 -22.94 2.25 0.01
C GLU A 134 -23.34 3.69 0.35
N LYS A 135 -24.07 4.35 -0.57
CA LYS A 135 -24.58 5.72 -0.43
C LYS A 135 -25.92 5.76 0.29
#